data_AF-A0AAX3WFL7-F1
#
_entry.id   AF-A0AAX3WFL7-F1
#
_cell.length_a   1.000
_cell.length_b   1.000
_cell.length_c   1.000
_cell.angle_alpha   90.00
_cell.angle_beta   90.00
_cell.angle_gamma   90.00
#
_symmetry.space_group_name_H-M   'P 1'
#
loop_
_entity.id
_entity.type
_entity.pdbx_description
1 polymer ?
#
loop_
_entity_poly.entity_id
_entity_poly.type
_entity_poly.pdbx_seq_one_letter_code
_entity_poly.pdbx_strand_id
1 'polypeptide(L)'
;MNIDSGQSSCPLCGAEHLEITPVLHHMICAYIGPQYDFAESPAGYTCPKCRRSIVSDDMACEIVGVSARCTACGKEMIVSPL
;
A
#
# COMPACT_ATOMS: atom_id res chain seq x y z
N MET A 1 -2.02 3.71 -13.11
CA MET A 1 -2.86 4.92 -13.18
C MET A 1 -2.47 5.76 -12.00
N ASN A 2 -2.16 7.03 -12.23
CA ASN A 2 -1.64 7.91 -11.18
C ASN A 2 -2.69 8.95 -10.82
N ILE A 3 -2.74 9.31 -9.53
CA ILE A 3 -3.63 10.35 -9.01
C ILE A 3 -2.83 11.33 -8.15
N ASP A 4 -3.32 12.55 -8.02
CA ASP A 4 -2.74 13.52 -7.09
C ASP A 4 -3.17 13.21 -5.66
N SER A 5 -2.34 13.59 -4.68
CA SER A 5 -2.60 13.37 -3.25
C SER A 5 -3.88 14.03 -2.72
N GLY A 6 -4.36 15.09 -3.37
CA GLY A 6 -5.63 15.76 -3.04
C GLY A 6 -6.85 15.22 -3.79
N GLN A 7 -6.68 14.22 -4.66
CA GLN A 7 -7.79 13.67 -5.43
C GLN A 7 -8.65 12.76 -4.55
N SER A 8 -9.94 13.08 -4.44
CA SER A 8 -10.92 12.32 -3.65
C SER A 8 -11.80 11.38 -4.48
N SER A 9 -11.93 11.63 -5.79
CA SER A 9 -12.79 10.85 -6.68
C SER A 9 -12.00 9.90 -7.56
N CYS A 10 -12.55 8.70 -7.77
CA CYS A 10 -11.97 7.71 -8.67
C CYS A 10 -12.05 8.22 -10.12
N PRO A 11 -10.92 8.35 -10.83
CA PRO A 11 -10.91 8.81 -12.22
C PRO A 11 -11.53 7.79 -13.19
N LEU A 12 -11.81 6.56 -12.73
CA LEU A 12 -12.42 5.52 -13.55
C LEU A 12 -13.95 5.46 -13.43
N CYS A 13 -14.50 5.53 -12.21
CA CYS A 13 -15.94 5.37 -11.98
C CYS A 13 -16.62 6.60 -11.35
N GLY A 14 -15.86 7.65 -11.00
CA GLY A 14 -16.38 8.87 -10.40
C GLY A 14 -16.76 8.77 -8.92
N ALA A 15 -16.68 7.58 -8.30
CA ALA A 15 -17.00 7.41 -6.88
C ALA A 15 -15.99 8.12 -5.97
N GLU A 16 -16.45 8.74 -4.88
CA GLU A 16 -15.63 9.49 -3.92
C GLU A 16 -15.07 8.61 -2.78
N HIS A 17 -14.99 7.30 -3.00
CA HIS A 17 -14.52 6.34 -2.00
C HIS A 17 -13.16 5.77 -2.41
N LEU A 18 -12.11 6.57 -2.20
CA LEU A 18 -10.72 6.14 -2.32
C LEU A 18 -10.15 5.79 -0.94
N GLU A 19 -9.68 4.56 -0.80
CA GLU A 19 -8.94 4.09 0.36
C GLU A 19 -7.45 4.29 0.11
N ILE A 20 -6.80 5.14 0.91
CA ILE A 20 -5.35 5.38 0.83
C ILE A 20 -4.63 4.39 1.73
N THR A 21 -3.59 3.74 1.21
CA THR A 21 -2.82 2.73 1.93
C THR A 21 -1.32 2.94 1.73
N PRO A 22 -0.49 2.82 2.78
CA PRO A 22 0.96 2.83 2.64
C PRO A 22 1.47 1.77 1.66
N VAL A 23 2.53 2.09 0.92
CA VAL A 23 3.31 1.13 0.13
C VAL A 23 4.56 0.78 0.92
N LEU A 24 4.70 -0.50 1.25
CA LEU A 24 5.80 -1.04 2.02
C LEU A 24 6.86 -1.65 1.09
N HIS A 25 8.12 -1.43 1.42
CA HIS A 25 9.26 -2.10 0.83
C HIS A 25 9.92 -3.01 1.88
N HIS A 26 9.86 -4.32 1.67
CA HIS A 26 10.62 -5.28 2.48
C HIS A 26 12.01 -5.46 1.89
N MET A 27 12.99 -4.76 2.46
CA MET A 27 14.35 -4.61 1.93
C MET A 27 15.11 -5.93 1.80
N ILE A 28 14.86 -6.91 2.69
CA ILE A 28 15.54 -8.22 2.66
C ILE A 28 15.26 -8.98 1.35
N CYS A 29 14.04 -8.86 0.82
CA CYS A 29 13.63 -9.60 -0.37
C CYS A 29 13.24 -8.70 -1.55
N ALA A 30 13.34 -7.38 -1.39
CA ALA A 30 12.94 -6.36 -2.36
C ALA A 30 11.48 -6.50 -2.85
N TYR A 31 10.56 -6.98 -2.01
CA TYR A 31 9.14 -6.94 -2.33
C TYR A 31 8.59 -5.55 -2.00
N ILE A 32 7.90 -4.94 -2.96
CA ILE A 32 7.26 -3.63 -2.83
C ILE A 32 5.78 -3.82 -3.14
N GLY A 33 4.92 -3.41 -2.21
CA GLY A 33 3.48 -3.56 -2.36
C GLY A 33 2.68 -2.76 -1.33
N PRO A 34 1.37 -2.56 -1.56
CA PRO A 34 0.49 -1.95 -0.59
C PRO A 34 0.46 -2.75 0.72
N GLN A 35 0.27 -2.08 1.86
CA GLN A 35 0.26 -2.71 3.19
C GLN A 35 -0.71 -3.89 3.28
N TYR A 36 -1.86 -3.85 2.59
CA TYR A 36 -2.85 -4.95 2.62
C TYR A 36 -2.36 -6.25 1.95
N ASP A 37 -1.27 -6.23 1.18
CA ASP A 37 -0.64 -7.44 0.66
C ASP A 37 0.14 -8.20 1.75
N PHE A 38 0.46 -7.53 2.85
CA PHE A 38 1.20 -8.10 3.95
C PHE A 38 0.24 -8.61 5.02
N ALA A 39 0.26 -9.91 5.28
CA ALA A 39 -0.63 -10.49 6.27
C ALA A 39 -0.31 -9.95 7.67
N GLU A 40 -1.31 -9.38 8.34
CA GLU A 40 -1.20 -8.87 9.71
C GLU A 40 -0.97 -10.02 10.70
N SER A 41 -0.18 -9.73 11.73
CA SER A 41 0.10 -10.62 12.85
C SER A 41 0.20 -9.80 14.13
N PRO A 42 0.04 -10.40 15.32
CA PRO A 42 0.17 -9.67 16.59
C PRO A 42 1.53 -8.97 16.78
N ALA A 43 2.57 -9.44 16.08
CA ALA A 43 3.94 -8.91 16.17
C ALA A 43 4.28 -7.90 15.06
N GLY A 44 3.40 -7.65 14.09
CA GLY A 44 3.66 -6.84 12.91
C GLY A 44 3.08 -7.48 11.64
N TYR A 45 3.86 -7.55 10.56
CA TYR A 45 3.40 -8.02 9.25
C TYR A 45 4.12 -9.28 8.78
N THR A 46 3.58 -9.98 7.79
CA THR A 46 4.26 -11.08 7.11
C THR A 46 4.40 -10.75 5.62
N CYS A 47 5.63 -10.76 5.12
CA CYS A 47 5.89 -10.51 3.71
C CYS A 47 5.27 -11.61 2.82
N PRO A 48 4.49 -11.28 1.78
CA PRO A 48 3.87 -12.29 0.92
C PRO A 48 4.89 -13.03 0.05
N LYS A 49 6.03 -12.39 -0.29
CA LYS A 49 7.08 -12.97 -1.14
C LYS A 49 7.93 -14.01 -0.43
N CYS A 50 8.48 -13.69 0.74
CA CYS A 50 9.44 -14.55 1.44
C CYS A 50 8.92 -15.15 2.75
N ARG A 51 7.67 -14.83 3.13
CA ARG A 51 6.98 -15.33 4.33
C ARG A 51 7.66 -15.01 5.66
N ARG A 52 8.66 -14.12 5.66
CA ARG A 52 9.32 -13.66 6.89
C ARG A 52 8.43 -12.66 7.61
N SER A 53 8.40 -12.76 8.94
CA SER A 53 7.76 -11.77 9.80
C SER A 53 8.59 -10.48 9.82
N ILE A 54 7.89 -9.37 9.69
CA ILE A 54 8.37 -8.00 9.83
C ILE A 54 7.82 -7.53 11.16
N VAL A 55 8.67 -7.45 12.18
CA VAL A 55 8.25 -6.99 13.51
C VAL A 55 8.06 -5.47 13.54
N SER A 56 7.28 -4.97 14.48
CA SER A 56 7.22 -3.52 14.76
C SER A 56 8.65 -2.97 14.96
N ASP A 57 8.97 -1.84 14.31
CA ASP A 57 10.31 -1.22 14.24
C ASP A 57 11.41 -2.03 13.53
N ASP A 58 11.04 -3.04 12.73
CA ASP A 58 12.01 -3.74 11.88
C ASP A 58 12.57 -2.79 10.81
N MET A 59 13.84 -2.41 10.97
CA MET A 59 14.58 -1.60 10.00
C MET A 59 14.65 -2.25 8.61
N ALA A 60 14.29 -3.52 8.43
CA ALA A 60 14.19 -4.18 7.14
C ALA A 60 12.90 -3.86 6.35
N CYS A 61 12.00 -3.04 6.90
CA CYS A 61 10.81 -2.56 6.20
C CYS A 61 10.70 -1.04 6.25
N GLU A 62 10.46 -0.41 5.10
CA GLU A 62 10.26 1.03 4.98
C GLU A 62 8.98 1.36 4.20
N ILE A 63 8.41 2.54 4.47
CA ILE A 63 7.31 3.10 3.67
C ILE A 63 7.94 3.89 2.52
N VAL A 64 7.66 3.49 1.28
CA VAL A 64 8.21 4.13 0.06
C VAL A 64 7.20 5.01 -0.66
N GLY A 65 5.96 5.09 -0.16
CA GLY A 65 4.91 5.93 -0.72
C GLY A 65 3.53 5.53 -0.23
N VAL A 66 2.50 6.00 -0.94
CA VAL A 66 1.10 5.61 -0.71
C VAL A 66 0.45 5.25 -2.04
N SER A 67 -0.53 4.36 -1.96
CA SER A 67 -1.38 3.94 -3.07
C SER A 67 -2.83 4.21 -2.71
N ALA A 68 -3.71 4.21 -3.72
CA ALA A 68 -5.14 4.33 -3.51
C ALA A 68 -5.87 3.16 -4.17
N ARG A 69 -6.92 2.67 -3.52
CA ARG A 69 -7.86 1.71 -4.10
C ARG A 69 -9.27 2.27 -4.04
N CYS A 70 -9.97 2.28 -5.17
CA CYS A 70 -11.38 2.62 -5.18
C CYS A 70 -12.20 1.46 -4.60
N THR A 71 -12.96 1.69 -3.53
CA THR A 71 -13.78 0.65 -2.90
C THR A 71 -15.04 0.33 -3.71
N ALA A 72 -15.42 1.19 -4.64
CA ALA A 72 -16.59 0.99 -5.51
C ALA A 72 -16.29 0.10 -6.74
N CYS A 73 -15.14 0.28 -7.39
CA CYS A 73 -14.78 -0.46 -8.61
C CYS A 73 -13.53 -1.32 -8.48
N GLY A 74 -12.85 -1.29 -7.34
CA GLY A 74 -11.63 -2.05 -7.09
C GLY A 74 -10.38 -1.53 -7.80
N LYS A 75 -10.46 -0.40 -8.53
CA LYS A 75 -9.31 0.11 -9.29
C LYS A 75 -8.21 0.59 -8.35
N GLU A 76 -7.01 0.06 -8.55
CA GLU A 76 -5.79 0.48 -7.87
C GLU A 76 -5.06 1.59 -8.63
N MET A 77 -4.47 2.50 -7.87
CA MET A 77 -3.83 3.72 -8.34
C MET A 77 -2.57 4.01 -7.52
N ILE A 78 -1.58 4.60 -8.17
CA ILE A 78 -0.39 5.15 -7.51
C ILE A 78 -0.68 6.61 -7.18
N VAL A 79 -0.41 7.03 -5.95
CA VAL A 79 -0.56 8.43 -5.56
C VAL A 79 0.77 9.13 -5.78
N SER A 80 0.77 10.19 -6.59
CA SER A 80 1.95 11.02 -6.79
C SER A 80 2.30 11.76 -5.49
N PRO A 81 3.58 11.79 -5.07
CA PRO A 81 3.99 12.63 -3.96
C PRO A 81 3.74 14.12 -4.27
N LEU A 82 3.47 14.89 -3.22
CA LEU A 82 3.32 16.35 -3.27
C LEU A 82 4.63 17.04 -3.70
#